data_AF-X0SSM2-F1
#
_entry.id   AF-X0SSM2-F1
#
_cell.length_a   1.000
_cell.length_b   1.000
_cell.length_c   1.000
_cell.angle_alpha   90.00
_cell.angle_beta   90.00
_cell.angle_gamma   90.00
#
_symmetry.space_group_name_H-M   'P 1'
#
loop_
_entity.id
_entity.type
_entity.pdbx_description
1 polymer ?
#
loop_
_entity_poly.entity_id
_entity_poly.type
_entity_poly.pdbx_seq_one_letter_code
_entity_poly.pdbx_strand_id
1 'polypeptide(L)'
;MEGIFGENIEAFLSAGKRLNGEVRKLGDAAIRLPVFPRVPVILILWEKDDEFPAEITVNFDSTISSHLPLDIIWAMVNVVSKWMTLSV
;
A
#
# COMPACT_ATOMS: atom_id res chain seq x y z
N MET A 1 -5.32 3.25 7.46
CA MET A 1 -5.62 2.07 6.61
C MET A 1 -5.75 0.81 7.46
N GLU A 2 -4.87 0.68 8.45
CA GLU A 2 -4.77 -0.32 9.50
C GLU A 2 -6.12 -0.60 10.17
N GLY A 3 -6.89 0.42 10.56
CA GLY A 3 -8.22 0.22 11.16
C GLY A 3 -9.28 -0.40 10.24
N ILE A 4 -9.03 -0.48 8.92
CA ILE A 4 -9.94 -1.11 7.95
C ILE A 4 -9.44 -2.49 7.56
N PHE A 5 -8.12 -2.64 7.37
CA PHE A 5 -7.50 -3.84 6.80
C PHE A 5 -6.78 -4.73 7.80
N GLY A 6 -6.52 -4.22 9.01
CA GLY A 6 -5.59 -4.83 9.96
C GLY A 6 -5.96 -6.20 10.48
N GLU A 7 -7.20 -6.64 10.30
CA GLU A 7 -7.69 -8.00 10.63
C GLU A 7 -8.44 -8.61 9.42
N ASN A 8 -8.23 -8.04 8.22
CA ASN A 8 -8.92 -8.46 7.01
C ASN A 8 -8.03 -8.33 5.78
N ILE A 9 -7.09 -9.27 5.65
CA ILE A 9 -6.20 -9.42 4.49
C ILE A 9 -6.99 -9.51 3.17
N GLU A 10 -8.15 -10.19 3.16
CA GLU A 10 -8.94 -10.35 1.94
C GLU A 10 -9.47 -9.01 1.42
N ALA A 11 -9.96 -8.15 2.30
CA ALA A 11 -10.39 -6.80 1.96
C ALA A 11 -9.23 -5.96 1.41
N PHE A 12 -8.04 -6.08 2.01
CA PHE A 12 -6.82 -5.39 1.55
C PHE A 12 -6.44 -5.81 0.13
N LEU A 13 -6.36 -7.12 -0.12
CA LEU A 13 -6.01 -7.65 -1.43
C LEU A 13 -7.07 -7.33 -2.49
N SER A 14 -8.35 -7.35 -2.11
CA SER A 14 -9.46 -7.03 -3.01
C SER A 14 -9.45 -5.55 -3.40
N ALA A 15 -9.24 -4.64 -2.44
CA ALA A 15 -9.08 -3.21 -2.70
C ALA A 15 -7.89 -2.95 -3.62
N GLY A 16 -6.74 -3.58 -3.35
CA GLY A 16 -5.55 -3.46 -4.19
C GLY A 16 -5.78 -3.95 -5.63
N LYS A 17 -6.44 -5.09 -5.80
CA LYS A 17 -6.79 -5.62 -7.14
C LYS A 17 -7.74 -4.72 -7.92
N ARG A 18 -8.72 -4.09 -7.25
CA ARG A 18 -9.63 -3.10 -7.87
C ARG A 18 -8.87 -1.89 -8.43
N LEU A 19 -7.72 -1.57 -7.85
CA LEU A 19 -6.81 -0.53 -8.31
C LEU A 19 -5.74 -1.05 -9.29
N ASN A 20 -6.03 -2.16 -9.99
CA ASN A 20 -5.11 -2.83 -10.91
C ASN A 20 -3.78 -3.26 -10.26
N GLY A 21 -3.80 -3.47 -8.95
CA GLY A 21 -2.65 -3.92 -8.19
C GLY A 21 -2.30 -5.38 -8.42
N GLU A 22 -1.02 -5.69 -8.30
CA GLU A 22 -0.46 -7.03 -8.40
C GLU A 22 -0.11 -7.54 -7.00
N VAL A 23 -0.59 -8.73 -6.63
CA VAL A 23 -0.25 -9.34 -5.33
C VAL A 23 1.23 -9.70 -5.28
N ARG A 24 1.87 -9.42 -4.14
CA ARG A 24 3.28 -9.73 -3.86
C ARG A 24 3.37 -10.58 -2.59
N LYS A 25 4.46 -11.35 -2.49
CA LYS A 25 4.76 -12.22 -1.35
C LYS A 25 5.72 -11.50 -0.39
N LEU A 26 5.20 -10.51 0.33
CA LEU A 26 5.92 -9.69 1.32
C LEU A 26 4.97 -9.43 2.50
N GLY A 27 5.49 -9.45 3.74
CA GLY A 27 4.66 -9.40 4.94
C GLY A 27 3.62 -10.53 4.95
N ASP A 28 2.49 -10.29 5.62
CA ASP A 28 1.33 -11.20 5.59
C ASP A 28 0.54 -11.03 4.29
N ALA A 29 0.47 -9.80 3.78
CA ALA A 29 -0.07 -9.51 2.46
C ALA A 29 0.59 -8.27 1.84
N ALA A 30 0.80 -8.29 0.53
CA ALA A 30 1.31 -7.11 -0.17
C ALA A 30 0.67 -6.92 -1.55
N ILE A 31 0.52 -5.66 -1.94
CA ILE A 31 0.04 -5.25 -3.25
C ILE A 31 1.00 -4.22 -3.86
N ARG A 32 1.41 -4.47 -5.11
CA ARG A 32 2.14 -3.50 -5.94
C ARG A 32 1.14 -2.75 -6.81
N LEU A 33 1.00 -1.45 -6.57
CA LEU A 33 0.16 -0.55 -7.35
C LEU A 33 0.98 0.17 -8.42
N PRO A 34 0.54 0.16 -9.69
CA PRO A 34 1.20 0.88 -10.78
C PRO A 34 0.80 2.37 -10.78
N VAL A 35 1.11 3.11 -9.70
CA VAL A 35 0.69 4.50 -9.51
C VAL A 35 1.18 5.41 -10.64
N PHE A 36 2.44 5.24 -11.04
CA PHE A 36 3.03 5.83 -12.23
C PHE A 36 3.85 4.79 -13.01
N PRO A 37 4.11 5.00 -14.32
CA PRO A 37 4.86 4.03 -15.13
C PRO A 37 6.24 3.64 -14.58
N ARG A 38 6.92 4.55 -13.87
CA ARG A 38 8.27 4.34 -13.31
C ARG A 38 8.33 4.45 -11.78
N VAL A 39 7.21 4.72 -11.11
CA VAL A 39 7.15 4.85 -9.66
C VAL A 39 6.02 3.93 -9.15
N PRO A 40 6.24 2.60 -9.14
CA PRO A 40 5.30 1.70 -8.50
C PRO A 40 5.36 1.86 -6.99
N VAL A 41 4.22 1.70 -6.32
CA VAL A 41 4.13 1.71 -4.87
C VAL A 41 3.79 0.31 -4.38
N ILE A 42 4.51 -0.19 -3.39
CA ILE A 42 4.21 -1.47 -2.74
C ILE A 42 3.66 -1.17 -1.36
N LEU A 43 2.43 -1.59 -1.11
CA LEU A 43 1.85 -1.60 0.23
C LEU A 43 2.06 -3.00 0.81
N ILE A 44 2.59 -3.07 2.03
CA ILE A 44 2.79 -4.31 2.78
C ILE A 44 1.96 -4.20 4.05
N LEU A 45 1.01 -5.11 4.23
CA LEU A 45 0.21 -5.29 5.43
C LEU A 45 0.89 -6.35 6.31
N TRP A 46 1.13 -5.96 7.56
CA TRP A 46 1.34 -6.85 8.69
C TRP A 46 0.01 -6.91 9.44
N GLU A 47 -0.60 -8.09 9.46
CA GLU A 47 -1.87 -8.31 10.15
C GLU A 47 -1.66 -8.15 11.65
N LYS A 48 -2.68 -7.64 12.35
CA LYS A 48 -2.65 -7.58 13.80
C LYS A 48 -2.60 -9.00 14.35
N ASP A 49 -1.76 -9.20 15.35
CA ASP A 49 -1.74 -10.42 16.14
C ASP A 49 -1.89 -10.10 17.64
N ASP A 50 -1.66 -11.10 18.49
CA ASP A 50 -1.78 -10.97 19.94
C ASP A 50 -0.67 -10.11 20.56
N GLU A 51 0.47 -9.94 19.88
CA GLU A 51 1.67 -9.25 20.36
C GLU A 51 1.79 -7.83 19.77
N PHE A 52 1.34 -7.61 18.53
CA PHE A 52 1.57 -6.40 17.74
C PHE A 52 0.29 -5.89 17.04
N PRO A 53 0.08 -4.56 16.99
CA PRO A 53 -0.98 -3.97 16.19
C PRO A 53 -0.69 -4.12 14.70
N ALA A 54 -1.75 -4.10 13.88
CA ALA A 54 -1.59 -4.09 12.42
C ALA A 54 -0.79 -2.87 11.96
N GLU A 55 0.06 -3.09 10.96
CA GLU A 55 0.89 -2.06 10.36
C GLU A 55 0.82 -2.15 8.84
N ILE A 56 0.70 -1.00 8.16
CA ILE A 56 0.87 -0.93 6.71
C ILE A 56 2.08 -0.06 6.39
N THR A 57 3.06 -0.67 5.72
CA THR A 57 4.24 0.04 5.23
C THR A 57 4.09 0.35 3.74
N VAL A 58 4.61 1.51 3.34
CA VAL A 58 4.57 2.00 1.97
C VAL A 58 5.99 2.05 1.43
N ASN A 59 6.29 1.14 0.50
CA ASN A 59 7.61 0.99 -0.08
C ASN A 59 7.62 1.50 -1.53
N PHE A 60 8.75 2.09 -1.89
CA PHE A 60 9.10 2.53 -3.23
C PHE A 60 10.59 2.25 -3.45
N ASP A 61 11.03 2.19 -4.70
CA ASP A 61 12.45 2.00 -4.99
C ASP A 61 13.26 3.27 -4.70
N SER A 62 14.57 3.12 -4.54
CA SER A 62 15.48 4.20 -4.15
C SER A 62 15.60 5.33 -5.17
N THR A 63 15.12 5.15 -6.40
CA THR A 63 15.19 6.16 -7.46
C THR A 63 14.04 7.16 -7.40
N ILE A 64 13.03 6.95 -6.53
CA ILE A 64 11.85 7.81 -6.43
C ILE A 64 12.19 9.29 -6.26
N SER A 65 13.23 9.64 -5.49
CA SER A 65 13.65 11.02 -5.24
C SER A 65 14.27 11.70 -6.46
N SER A 66 14.70 10.92 -7.46
CA SER A 66 15.12 11.42 -8.77
C SER A 66 13.92 11.69 -9.70
N HIS A 67 12.75 11.14 -9.37
CA HIS A 67 11.52 11.31 -10.15
C HIS A 67 10.57 12.36 -9.56
N LEU A 68 10.43 12.39 -8.24
CA LEU A 68 9.44 13.21 -7.53
C LEU A 68 10.10 13.91 -6.33
N PRO A 69 9.79 15.19 -6.09
CA PRO A 69 10.16 15.86 -4.86
C PRO A 69 9.36 15.30 -3.67
N LEU A 70 9.86 15.52 -2.45
CA LEU A 70 9.35 14.91 -1.22
C LEU A 70 7.86 15.21 -0.94
N ASP A 71 7.44 16.44 -1.20
CA ASP A 71 6.05 16.90 -1.05
C ASP A 71 5.10 16.15 -1.98
N ILE A 72 5.54 15.85 -3.21
CA ILE A 72 4.77 15.06 -4.17
C ILE A 72 4.74 13.58 -3.78
N ILE A 73 5.84 13.03 -3.25
CA ILE A 73 5.84 11.67 -2.68
C ILE A 73 4.82 11.59 -1.54
N TRP A 74 4.84 12.55 -0.62
CA TRP A 74 3.89 12.62 0.49
C TRP A 74 2.44 12.72 0.00
N ALA A 75 2.16 13.60 -0.98
CA ALA A 75 0.82 13.74 -1.55
C ALA A 75 0.36 12.44 -2.23
N MET A 76 1.23 11.78 -3.00
CA MET A 76 0.97 10.51 -3.66
C MET A 76 0.58 9.43 -2.65
N VAL A 77 1.33 9.28 -1.55
CA VAL A 77 1.02 8.29 -0.50
C VAL A 77 -0.36 8.54 0.12
N ASN A 78 -0.74 9.80 0.36
CA ASN A 78 -2.06 10.14 0.88
C ASN A 78 -3.19 9.80 -0.12
N VAL A 79 -2.98 10.07 -1.41
CA VAL A 79 -3.94 9.73 -2.46
C VAL A 79 -4.11 8.21 -2.57
N VAL A 80 -3.01 7.47 -2.61
CA VAL A 80 -3.01 6.00 -2.65
C VAL A 80 -3.74 5.43 -1.43
N SER A 81 -3.44 5.94 -0.24
CA SER A 81 -4.10 5.52 1.00
C SER A 81 -5.61 5.73 0.94
N LYS A 82 -6.04 6.90 0.45
CA LYS A 82 -7.46 7.21 0.26
C LYS A 82 -8.12 6.30 -0.77
N TRP A 83 -7.47 6.03 -1.89
CA TRP A 83 -7.97 5.12 -2.91
C TRP A 83 -8.14 3.70 -2.38
N MET A 84 -7.17 3.19 -1.62
CA MET A 84 -7.29 1.88 -0.97
C MET A 84 -8.52 1.83 -0.06
N THR A 85 -8.72 2.84 0.80
CA THR A 85 -9.86 2.85 1.74
C THR A 85 -11.22 3.04 1.05
N LEU A 86 -11.27 3.76 -0.07
CA LEU A 86 -12.51 3.95 -0.85
C LEU A 86 -12.84 2.76 -1.74
N SER A 87 -11.86 1.87 -1.95
CA SER A 87 -12.00 0.69 -2.78
C SER A 87 -12.33 -0.53 -1.93
N VAL A 88 -12.96 -0.40 -0.75
CA VAL A 88 -13.42 -1.54 0.07
C VAL A 88 -14.88 -1.81 -0.22
#